data_AF-A0A1X1V8L1-F1
#
_entry.id   AF-A0A1X1V8L1-F1
#
_cell.length_a   1.000
_cell.length_b   1.000
_cell.length_c   1.000
_cell.angle_alpha   90.00
_cell.angle_beta   90.00
_cell.angle_gamma   90.00
#
_symmetry.space_group_name_H-M   'P 1'
#
loop_
_entity.id
_entity.type
_entity.pdbx_description
1 polymer ?
#
loop_
_entity_poly.entity_id
_entity_poly.type
_entity_poly.pdbx_seq_one_letter_code
_entity_poly.pdbx_strand_id
1 'polypeptide(L)'
;MKRGLTVAVAGAAILAAGLSGCSSNKSASGGGSSSATSASAGGASGTKVIIDGQDQHVTGSVVCTTAAGNVNIAIGGAATGIAAVLTDTNPPQVKSVGLGNVNGVTLGYTSGTGQGKAEASKSGSTYKITGTATGVDMANPMQPVNKPFEIDVTCP
;
A
#
# COMPACT_ATOMS: atom_id res chain seq x y z
N MET A 1 -28.94 -2.27 -43.82
CA MET A 1 -29.60 -0.95 -43.95
C MET A 1 -28.84 0.03 -43.09
N LYS A 2 -28.15 1.00 -43.70
CA LYS A 2 -27.35 2.03 -43.01
C LYS A 2 -28.19 3.30 -42.89
N ARG A 3 -28.35 3.82 -41.68
CA ARG A 3 -28.74 5.22 -41.44
C ARG A 3 -28.00 5.71 -40.20
N GLY A 4 -27.00 6.55 -40.41
CA GLY A 4 -26.30 7.27 -39.36
C GLY A 4 -27.04 8.56 -39.01
N LEU A 5 -26.69 9.12 -37.85
CA LEU A 5 -26.80 10.55 -37.61
C LEU A 5 -25.65 10.98 -36.70
N THR A 6 -24.77 11.79 -37.26
CA THR A 6 -23.74 12.57 -36.58
C THR A 6 -24.37 13.80 -35.93
N VAL A 7 -24.00 14.12 -34.70
CA VAL A 7 -24.09 15.49 -34.16
C VAL A 7 -22.75 15.83 -33.53
N ALA A 8 -22.20 16.95 -33.97
CA ALA A 8 -20.97 17.56 -33.53
C ALA A 8 -21.28 18.87 -32.77
N VAL A 9 -20.22 19.41 -32.15
CA VAL A 9 -19.97 20.83 -31.82
C VAL A 9 -20.03 21.24 -30.33
N ALA A 10 -18.83 21.32 -29.76
CA ALA A 10 -18.16 22.45 -29.08
C ALA A 10 -18.71 23.06 -27.77
N GLY A 11 -17.75 23.38 -26.86
CA GLY A 11 -17.90 24.39 -25.82
C GLY A 11 -16.81 24.30 -24.75
N ALA A 12 -15.99 25.34 -24.61
CA ALA A 12 -14.78 25.40 -23.79
C ALA A 12 -14.99 26.04 -22.41
N ALA A 13 -14.09 25.68 -21.47
CA ALA A 13 -13.57 26.40 -20.30
C ALA A 13 -14.53 26.88 -19.17
N ILE A 14 -14.12 26.66 -17.91
CA ILE A 14 -13.79 27.70 -16.91
C ILE A 14 -13.10 27.04 -15.70
N LEU A 15 -11.99 27.66 -15.28
CA LEU A 15 -11.21 27.39 -14.08
C LEU A 15 -11.79 28.09 -12.84
N ALA A 16 -11.50 27.50 -11.68
CA ALA A 16 -11.34 28.13 -10.36
C ALA A 16 -12.58 28.60 -9.56
N ALA A 17 -12.91 27.86 -8.49
CA ALA A 17 -13.24 28.32 -7.13
C ALA A 17 -13.63 27.07 -6.29
N GLY A 18 -13.29 26.88 -5.02
CA GLY A 18 -12.72 27.80 -4.06
C GLY A 18 -12.00 27.07 -2.94
N LEU A 19 -11.05 27.79 -2.33
CA LEU A 19 -10.43 27.44 -1.05
C LEU A 19 -11.34 27.99 0.04
N SER A 20 -12.02 27.10 0.77
CA SER A 20 -12.74 27.45 1.99
C SER A 20 -12.13 26.61 3.11
N GLY A 21 -11.43 27.26 4.05
CA GLY A 21 -10.89 26.56 5.21
C GLY A 21 -9.75 27.22 5.96
N CYS A 22 -9.72 28.55 6.13
CA CYS A 22 -8.96 29.14 7.23
C CYS A 22 -9.90 29.35 8.41
N SER A 23 -9.96 28.37 9.30
CA SER A 23 -10.56 28.55 10.62
C SER A 23 -9.47 28.87 11.64
N SER A 24 -9.77 29.88 12.47
CA SER A 24 -9.29 30.08 13.84
C SER A 24 -7.96 30.80 14.05
N ASN A 25 -8.16 32.11 14.23
CA ASN A 25 -7.44 33.08 15.05
C ASN A 25 -6.89 32.55 16.41
N LYS A 26 -5.63 32.93 16.70
CA LYS A 26 -5.07 33.38 18.00
C LYS A 26 -4.51 32.38 19.04
N SER A 27 -3.17 32.36 19.08
CA SER A 27 -2.23 32.47 20.22
C SER A 27 -2.50 31.75 21.54
N ALA A 28 -1.61 30.83 21.94
CA ALA A 28 -0.69 30.99 23.08
C ALA A 28 0.19 29.74 23.31
N SER A 29 1.50 29.99 23.37
CA SER A 29 2.57 29.36 24.19
C SER A 29 2.50 27.88 24.59
N GLY A 30 3.58 27.15 24.30
CA GLY A 30 3.92 25.89 24.96
C GLY A 30 4.86 25.04 24.12
N GLY A 31 6.09 24.82 24.61
CA GLY A 31 7.17 24.20 23.85
C GLY A 31 7.02 22.69 23.59
N GLY A 32 7.97 22.17 22.80
CA GLY A 32 8.20 20.74 22.65
C GLY A 32 8.49 20.34 21.22
N SER A 33 9.72 19.91 20.96
CA SER A 33 10.18 19.33 19.70
C SER A 33 9.26 18.22 19.17
N SER A 34 9.23 18.11 17.84
CA SER A 34 9.28 16.87 17.02
C SER A 34 8.16 16.74 16.00
N SER A 35 8.59 16.31 14.81
CA SER A 35 7.81 15.62 13.77
C SER A 35 6.98 16.50 12.84
N ALA A 36 7.57 16.79 11.67
CA ALA A 36 6.84 17.21 10.49
C ALA A 36 5.87 16.10 10.04
N THR A 37 4.62 16.15 10.48
CA THR A 37 3.51 15.40 9.89
C THR A 37 3.12 16.07 8.58
N SER A 38 3.70 15.59 7.48
CA SER A 38 3.19 15.88 6.15
C SER A 38 1.96 14.99 5.92
N ALA A 39 0.78 15.50 6.29
CA ALA A 39 -0.49 14.94 5.84
C ALA A 39 -0.79 15.53 4.45
N SER A 40 -0.53 14.76 3.40
CA SER A 40 -0.97 15.09 2.03
C SER A 40 -2.09 14.15 1.59
N ALA A 41 -3.10 14.78 1.02
CA ALA A 41 -4.42 14.26 0.71
C ALA A 41 -4.48 13.34 -0.53
N GLY A 42 -5.47 12.43 -0.54
CA GLY A 42 -6.28 12.18 -1.74
C GLY A 42 -5.81 11.09 -2.72
N GLY A 43 -5.59 9.86 -2.24
CA GLY A 43 -5.52 8.65 -3.06
C GLY A 43 -5.59 7.44 -2.15
N ALA A 44 -6.62 6.58 -2.28
CA ALA A 44 -6.91 5.44 -1.38
C ALA A 44 -6.46 5.70 0.08
N SER A 45 -7.03 6.73 0.70
CA SER A 45 -6.54 7.32 1.95
C SER A 45 -6.44 6.28 3.06
N GLY A 46 -5.29 5.62 3.20
CA GLY A 46 -5.04 4.63 4.25
C GLY A 46 -4.18 3.42 3.87
N THR A 47 -3.79 3.21 2.61
CA THR A 47 -2.83 2.13 2.26
C THR A 47 -1.46 2.69 1.95
N LYS A 48 -0.44 2.17 2.63
CA LYS A 48 0.96 2.55 2.44
C LYS A 48 1.79 1.28 2.29
N VAL A 49 2.60 1.23 1.24
CA VAL A 49 3.59 0.15 1.05
C VAL A 49 4.94 0.78 0.82
N ILE A 50 5.90 0.42 1.66
CA ILE A 50 7.29 0.86 1.59
C ILE A 50 8.16 -0.35 1.32
N ILE A 51 9.04 -0.25 0.33
CA ILE A 51 10.03 -1.29 0.00
C ILE A 51 11.38 -0.59 -0.08
N ASP A 52 12.34 -1.08 0.69
CA ASP A 52 13.69 -0.49 0.78
C ASP A 52 13.70 1.00 1.15
N GLY A 53 12.76 1.41 2.01
CA GLY A 53 12.57 2.80 2.41
C GLY A 53 11.89 3.69 1.36
N GLN A 54 11.52 3.15 0.20
CA GLN A 54 10.81 3.88 -0.85
C GLN A 54 9.32 3.57 -0.81
N ASP A 55 8.49 4.62 -0.76
CA ASP A 55 7.04 4.48 -0.90
C ASP A 55 6.71 4.02 -2.33
N GLN A 56 5.90 2.98 -2.44
CA GLN A 56 5.51 2.41 -3.73
C GLN A 56 4.36 3.18 -4.38
N HIS A 57 3.78 4.16 -3.68
CA HIS A 57 2.67 4.99 -4.17
C HIS A 57 1.54 4.15 -4.78
N VAL A 58 1.20 3.07 -4.07
CA VAL A 58 0.28 2.06 -4.58
C VAL A 58 -1.10 2.67 -4.76
N THR A 59 -1.69 2.45 -5.93
CA THR A 59 -3.06 2.88 -6.24
C THR A 59 -3.97 1.67 -6.40
N GLY A 60 -5.28 1.88 -6.23
CA GLY A 60 -6.31 0.85 -6.34
C GLY A 60 -6.93 0.47 -5.00
N SER A 61 -7.76 -0.57 -5.02
CA SER A 61 -8.53 -1.02 -3.86
C SER A 61 -7.76 -1.99 -2.98
N VAL A 62 -8.12 -2.03 -1.71
CA VAL A 62 -7.76 -3.12 -0.80
C VAL A 62 -8.90 -4.11 -0.77
N VAL A 63 -8.59 -5.39 -0.91
CA VAL A 63 -9.55 -6.49 -0.75
C VAL A 63 -9.03 -7.43 0.33
N CYS A 64 -9.86 -7.70 1.33
CA CYS A 64 -9.54 -8.63 2.39
C CYS A 64 -10.58 -9.76 2.43
N THR A 65 -10.11 -11.00 2.46
CA THR A 65 -10.98 -12.18 2.56
C THR A 65 -10.45 -13.14 3.60
N THR A 66 -11.29 -13.51 4.56
CA THR A 66 -10.97 -14.51 5.58
C THR A 66 -11.46 -15.88 5.12
N ALA A 67 -10.56 -16.85 5.04
CA ALA A 67 -10.89 -18.22 4.67
C ALA A 67 -9.87 -19.19 5.29
N ALA A 68 -10.35 -20.38 5.71
CA ALA A 68 -9.51 -21.45 6.26
C ALA A 68 -8.56 -20.99 7.38
N GLY A 69 -9.02 -20.10 8.27
CA GLY A 69 -8.22 -19.57 9.38
C GLY A 69 -7.15 -18.54 8.99
N ASN A 70 -7.18 -18.04 7.76
CA ASN A 70 -6.27 -17.02 7.27
C ASN A 70 -7.02 -15.77 6.81
N VAL A 71 -6.38 -14.62 6.95
CA VAL A 71 -6.76 -13.35 6.35
C VAL A 71 -5.89 -13.14 5.11
N ASN A 72 -6.52 -13.10 3.95
CA ASN A 72 -5.86 -12.84 2.67
C ASN A 72 -6.11 -11.38 2.31
N ILE A 73 -5.03 -10.62 2.14
CA ILE A 73 -5.07 -9.18 1.81
C ILE A 73 -4.48 -9.02 0.42
N ALA A 74 -5.22 -8.39 -0.49
CA ALA A 74 -4.74 -7.99 -1.81
C ALA A 74 -4.78 -6.46 -1.90
N ILE A 75 -3.71 -5.85 -2.41
CA ILE A 75 -3.55 -4.40 -2.50
C ILE A 75 -3.39 -4.00 -3.97
N GLY A 76 -4.25 -3.10 -4.43
CA GLY A 76 -4.26 -2.61 -5.79
C GLY A 76 -4.99 -3.58 -6.72
N GLY A 77 -4.31 -4.04 -7.76
CA GLY A 77 -4.85 -5.00 -8.73
C GLY A 77 -3.80 -5.96 -9.27
N ALA A 78 -4.15 -6.71 -10.32
CA ALA A 78 -3.25 -7.71 -10.92
C ALA A 78 -1.90 -7.11 -11.38
N ALA A 79 -1.91 -5.85 -11.84
CA ALA A 79 -0.69 -5.13 -12.23
C ALA A 79 0.23 -4.79 -11.05
N THR A 80 -0.31 -4.63 -9.85
CA THR A 80 0.44 -4.28 -8.64
C THR A 80 1.12 -5.51 -8.04
N GLY A 81 0.42 -6.64 -7.99
CA GLY A 81 0.96 -7.91 -7.51
C GLY A 81 1.32 -7.94 -6.02
N ILE A 82 0.77 -7.02 -5.22
CA ILE A 82 1.02 -6.98 -3.77
C ILE A 82 -0.10 -7.74 -3.04
N ALA A 83 0.29 -8.72 -2.23
CA ALA A 83 -0.63 -9.50 -1.41
C ALA A 83 0.04 -10.00 -0.12
N ALA A 84 -0.75 -10.27 0.91
CA ALA A 84 -0.29 -10.88 2.14
C ALA A 84 -1.28 -11.93 2.63
N VAL A 85 -0.74 -12.98 3.27
CA VAL A 85 -1.52 -14.00 3.96
C VAL A 85 -1.12 -13.98 5.43
N LEU A 86 -2.08 -13.70 6.29
CA LEU A 86 -1.93 -13.67 7.73
C LEU A 86 -2.80 -14.74 8.37
N THR A 87 -2.47 -15.19 9.59
CA THR A 87 -3.44 -15.96 10.39
C THR A 87 -4.55 -15.07 10.89
N ASP A 88 -5.76 -15.63 11.03
CA ASP A 88 -6.89 -14.95 11.67
C ASP A 88 -6.82 -15.08 13.21
N THR A 89 -5.67 -14.73 13.79
CA THR A 89 -5.40 -14.74 15.23
C THR A 89 -5.04 -13.34 15.71
N ASN A 90 -4.99 -13.14 17.04
CA ASN A 90 -4.54 -11.88 17.63
C ASN A 90 -3.41 -12.12 18.66
N PRO A 91 -2.15 -11.76 18.39
CA PRO A 91 -1.69 -11.10 17.16
C PRO A 91 -1.72 -12.04 15.93
N PRO A 92 -1.86 -11.49 14.71
CA PRO A 92 -1.74 -12.27 13.48
C PRO A 92 -0.29 -12.67 13.23
N GLN A 93 -0.08 -13.86 12.70
CA GLN A 93 1.22 -14.31 12.20
C GLN A 93 1.26 -14.16 10.67
N VAL A 94 2.39 -13.71 10.15
CA VAL A 94 2.61 -13.60 8.70
C VAL A 94 2.94 -14.98 8.12
N LYS A 95 2.13 -15.47 7.19
CA LYS A 95 2.41 -16.72 6.46
C LYS A 95 3.19 -16.44 5.18
N SER A 96 2.77 -15.43 4.43
CA SER A 96 3.49 -14.97 3.23
C SER A 96 3.17 -13.51 2.91
N VAL A 97 4.10 -12.89 2.18
CA VAL A 97 3.92 -11.57 1.55
C VAL A 97 4.48 -11.66 0.14
N GLY A 98 3.71 -11.23 -0.85
CA GLY A 98 4.20 -10.95 -2.20
C GLY A 98 4.23 -9.44 -2.41
N LEU A 99 5.35 -8.91 -2.88
CA LEU A 99 5.55 -7.48 -3.12
C LEU A 99 5.56 -7.13 -4.62
N GLY A 100 5.23 -8.09 -5.48
CA GLY A 100 5.34 -7.94 -6.93
C GLY A 100 6.80 -7.89 -7.41
N ASN A 101 6.98 -7.34 -8.61
CA ASN A 101 8.30 -7.10 -9.19
C ASN A 101 8.76 -5.68 -8.87
N VAL A 102 9.92 -5.55 -8.22
CA VAL A 102 10.54 -4.28 -7.86
C VAL A 102 11.92 -4.25 -8.48
N ASN A 103 12.14 -3.33 -9.42
CA ASN A 103 13.41 -3.17 -10.13
C ASN A 103 13.94 -4.47 -10.77
N GLY A 104 13.05 -5.27 -11.37
CA GLY A 104 13.43 -6.54 -12.02
C GLY A 104 13.49 -7.74 -11.08
N VAL A 105 13.36 -7.54 -9.77
CA VAL A 105 13.38 -8.63 -8.77
C VAL A 105 11.98 -8.85 -8.22
N THR A 106 11.48 -10.08 -8.34
CA THR A 106 10.24 -10.47 -7.65
C THR A 106 10.56 -10.70 -6.16
N LEU A 107 9.97 -9.88 -5.30
CA LEU A 107 10.22 -9.91 -3.86
C LEU A 107 9.06 -10.56 -3.11
N GLY A 108 9.39 -11.38 -2.12
CA GLY A 108 8.40 -11.94 -1.23
C GLY A 108 8.97 -12.50 0.07
N TYR A 109 8.08 -12.86 0.97
CA TYR A 109 8.38 -13.55 2.21
C TYR A 109 7.51 -14.80 2.29
N THR A 110 8.05 -15.90 2.79
CA THR A 110 7.29 -17.11 3.12
C THR A 110 7.85 -17.70 4.41
N SER A 111 6.96 -17.87 5.39
CA SER A 111 7.32 -18.44 6.70
C SER A 111 7.86 -19.86 6.58
N GLY A 112 8.75 -20.26 7.50
CA GLY A 112 9.30 -21.63 7.57
C GLY A 112 10.38 -21.97 6.53
N THR A 113 10.71 -21.05 5.63
CA THR A 113 11.77 -21.26 4.61
C THR A 113 13.19 -21.00 5.14
N GLY A 114 13.32 -20.35 6.30
CA GLY A 114 14.59 -19.85 6.81
C GLY A 114 15.10 -18.58 6.12
N GLN A 115 14.33 -18.00 5.19
CA GLN A 115 14.67 -16.79 4.46
C GLN A 115 13.77 -15.62 4.84
N GLY A 116 14.38 -14.46 5.07
CA GLY A 116 13.66 -13.26 5.48
C GLY A 116 12.99 -13.41 6.85
N LYS A 117 12.15 -12.44 7.18
CA LYS A 117 11.36 -12.40 8.43
C LYS A 117 10.18 -11.47 8.23
N ALA A 118 9.07 -11.74 8.88
CA ALA A 118 7.95 -10.80 8.90
C ALA A 118 7.15 -10.95 10.18
N GLU A 119 6.60 -9.84 10.63
CA GLU A 119 5.71 -9.75 11.78
C GLU A 119 4.50 -8.89 11.40
N ALA A 120 3.38 -9.11 12.08
CA ALA A 120 2.18 -8.34 11.85
C ALA A 120 1.49 -7.99 13.17
N SER A 121 0.86 -6.83 13.17
CA SER A 121 -0.07 -6.40 14.20
C SER A 121 -1.40 -5.98 13.58
N LYS A 122 -2.46 -6.06 14.37
CA LYS A 122 -3.81 -5.67 13.96
C LYS A 122 -4.38 -4.69 14.98
N SER A 123 -4.95 -3.59 14.49
CA SER A 123 -5.68 -2.60 15.28
C SER A 123 -7.01 -2.31 14.57
N GLY A 124 -8.12 -2.82 15.12
CA GLY A 124 -9.41 -2.78 14.43
C GLY A 124 -9.34 -3.51 13.09
N SER A 125 -9.62 -2.79 11.99
CA SER A 125 -9.52 -3.30 10.62
C SER A 125 -8.17 -2.99 9.95
N THR A 126 -7.26 -2.33 10.65
CA THR A 126 -5.93 -1.96 10.14
C THR A 126 -4.91 -3.03 10.49
N TYR A 127 -4.13 -3.43 9.48
CA TYR A 127 -3.03 -4.36 9.59
C TYR A 127 -1.72 -3.64 9.29
N LYS A 128 -0.74 -3.79 10.18
CA LYS A 128 0.63 -3.37 9.95
C LYS A 128 1.50 -4.61 9.81
N ILE A 129 2.22 -4.72 8.71
CA ILE A 129 3.12 -5.83 8.40
C ILE A 129 4.50 -5.26 8.13
N THR A 130 5.50 -5.73 8.86
CA THR A 130 6.90 -5.31 8.69
C THR A 130 7.78 -6.52 8.50
N GLY A 131 8.86 -6.38 7.73
CA GLY A 131 9.73 -7.51 7.50
C GLY A 131 10.89 -7.26 6.57
N THR A 132 11.48 -8.37 6.14
CA THR A 132 12.50 -8.44 5.09
C THR A 132 12.06 -9.49 4.10
N ALA A 133 11.77 -9.06 2.88
CA ALA A 133 11.45 -9.92 1.75
C ALA A 133 12.74 -10.33 1.04
N THR A 134 12.70 -11.49 0.40
CA THR A 134 13.79 -12.04 -0.40
C THR A 134 13.35 -12.18 -1.85
N GLY A 135 14.33 -12.20 -2.75
CA GLY A 135 14.13 -12.43 -4.18
C GLY A 135 15.43 -12.85 -4.86
N VAL A 136 15.32 -13.24 -6.12
CA VAL A 136 16.47 -13.59 -6.96
C VAL A 136 16.62 -12.52 -8.05
N ASP A 137 17.80 -11.92 -8.11
CA ASP A 137 18.18 -11.10 -9.26
C ASP A 137 18.72 -12.00 -10.37
N MET A 138 18.04 -12.02 -11.52
CA MET A 138 18.45 -12.85 -12.66
C MET A 138 19.75 -12.37 -13.31
N ALA A 139 20.15 -11.11 -13.09
CA ALA A 139 21.46 -10.62 -13.50
C ALA A 139 22.59 -11.13 -12.58
N ASN A 140 22.27 -11.51 -11.34
CA ASN A 140 23.21 -12.07 -10.38
C ASN A 140 22.55 -13.15 -9.48
N PRO A 141 22.26 -14.35 -10.02
CA PRO A 141 21.46 -15.36 -9.34
C PRO A 141 22.21 -16.08 -8.19
N MET A 142 23.50 -15.80 -8.02
CA MET A 142 24.32 -16.42 -6.97
C MET A 142 24.10 -15.82 -5.59
N GLN A 143 23.49 -14.62 -5.51
CA GLN A 143 23.24 -13.92 -4.26
C GLN A 143 21.77 -13.52 -4.14
N PRO A 144 21.06 -13.94 -3.07
CA PRO A 144 19.70 -13.50 -2.85
C PRO A 144 19.65 -12.00 -2.54
N VAL A 145 18.64 -11.33 -3.09
CA VAL A 145 18.33 -9.94 -2.78
C VAL A 145 17.43 -9.90 -1.57
N ASN A 146 17.80 -9.11 -0.57
CA ASN A 146 17.00 -8.90 0.64
C ASN A 146 16.60 -7.43 0.72
N LYS A 147 15.30 -7.16 0.89
CA LYS A 147 14.77 -5.80 1.00
C LYS A 147 13.83 -5.67 2.20
N PRO A 148 14.02 -4.66 3.07
CA PRO A 148 13.06 -4.39 4.13
C PRO A 148 11.75 -3.90 3.50
N PHE A 149 10.63 -4.20 4.14
CA PHE A 149 9.34 -3.69 3.72
C PHE A 149 8.45 -3.34 4.91
N GLU A 150 7.50 -2.45 4.65
CA GLU A 150 6.40 -2.09 5.54
C GLU A 150 5.11 -2.00 4.72
N ILE A 151 4.04 -2.63 5.20
CA ILE A 151 2.69 -2.52 4.65
C ILE A 151 1.79 -2.04 5.78
N ASP A 152 1.13 -0.91 5.58
CA ASP A 152 0.05 -0.41 6.42
C ASP A 152 -1.22 -0.40 5.56
N VAL A 153 -2.23 -1.15 5.99
CA VAL A 153 -3.41 -1.38 5.16
C VAL A 153 -4.66 -1.51 6.03
N THR A 154 -5.73 -0.86 5.61
CA THR A 154 -7.04 -0.97 6.26
C THR A 154 -7.98 -1.78 5.38
N CYS A 155 -8.49 -2.89 5.92
CA CYS A 155 -9.51 -3.70 5.26
C CYS A 155 -10.89 -3.01 5.35
N PRO A 156 -11.67 -3.01 4.25
CA PRO A 156 -13.05 -2.47 4.25
C PRO A 156 -14.03 -3.32 5.06
#